data_AF-A0A2A4AL71-F1
#
_entry.id   AF-A0A2A4AL71-F1
#
_cell.length_a   1.000
_cell.length_b   1.000
_cell.length_c   1.000
_cell.angle_alpha   90.00
_cell.angle_beta   90.00
_cell.angle_gamma   90.00
#
_symmetry.space_group_name_H-M   'P 1'
#
loop_
_entity.id
_entity.type
_entity.pdbx_description
1 polymer ?
#
loop_
_entity_poly.entity_id
_entity_poly.type
_entity_poly.pdbx_seq_one_letter_code
_entity_poly.pdbx_strand_id
1 'polypeptide(L)'
;MALKKIGPVVQSIGGAGWDAHKTGNIVTLILNAPVETVTLPTGYRPRTNINMSVSGVGSASGRAIINANSGAVTPFIDGNVYGTVTYPT
;
A
#
# COMPACT_ATOMS: atom_id res chain seq x y z
N MET A 1 -21.53 29.01 20.07
CA MET A 1 -20.37 28.71 19.22
C MET A 1 -20.54 27.30 18.69
N ALA A 2 -20.62 27.08 17.37
CA ALA A 2 -20.75 25.75 16.79
C ALA A 2 -19.36 25.21 16.40
N LEU A 3 -19.01 24.02 16.87
CA LEU A 3 -17.80 23.31 16.47
C LEU A 3 -17.97 22.79 15.04
N LYS A 4 -17.07 23.18 14.13
CA LYS A 4 -17.00 22.60 12.79
C LYS A 4 -16.42 21.19 12.92
N LYS A 5 -17.19 20.16 12.55
CA LYS A 5 -16.69 18.79 12.44
C LYS A 5 -15.67 18.74 11.30
N ILE A 6 -14.39 18.65 11.64
CA ILE A 6 -13.31 18.43 10.66
C ILE A 6 -13.12 16.92 10.59
N GLY A 7 -13.50 16.31 9.46
CA GLY A 7 -13.16 14.91 9.18
C GLY A 7 -11.64 14.73 9.09
N PRO A 8 -11.12 13.51 9.31
CA PRO A 8 -9.70 13.28 9.20
C PRO A 8 -9.24 13.57 7.75
N VAL A 9 -8.13 14.29 7.62
CA VAL A 9 -7.54 14.60 6.30
C VAL A 9 -6.97 13.30 5.72
N VAL A 10 -7.45 12.93 4.53
CA VAL A 10 -6.91 11.82 3.76
C VAL A 10 -5.86 12.36 2.79
N GLN A 11 -4.65 11.82 2.86
CA GLN A 11 -3.57 12.10 1.91
C GLN A 11 -3.42 10.89 0.99
N SER A 12 -3.34 11.10 -0.31
CA SER A 12 -3.19 10.02 -1.28
C SER A 12 -1.96 10.22 -2.13
N ILE A 13 -1.26 9.13 -2.44
CA ILE A 13 -0.21 9.07 -3.46
C ILE A 13 -0.42 7.80 -4.28
N GLY A 14 0.05 7.78 -5.52
CA GLY A 14 -0.01 6.58 -6.36
C GLY A 14 0.88 6.69 -7.58
N GLY A 15 0.84 5.62 -8.37
CA GLY A 15 1.49 5.52 -9.66
C GLY A 15 0.71 4.55 -10.56
N ALA A 16 1.34 4.10 -11.63
CA ALA A 16 0.70 3.17 -12.55
C ALA A 16 0.43 1.82 -11.86
N GLY A 17 -0.84 1.56 -11.55
CA GLY A 17 -1.32 0.31 -10.94
C GLY A 17 -1.12 0.19 -9.42
N TRP A 18 -0.89 1.29 -8.70
CA TRP A 18 -0.89 1.29 -7.23
C TRP A 18 -1.33 2.63 -6.63
N ASP A 19 -1.91 2.58 -5.44
CA ASP A 19 -2.32 3.76 -4.68
C ASP A 19 -2.17 3.52 -3.17
N ALA A 20 -1.82 4.58 -2.43
CA ALA A 20 -1.65 4.56 -0.99
C ALA A 20 -2.41 5.73 -0.35
N HIS A 21 -3.34 5.41 0.54
CA HIS A 21 -4.19 6.38 1.23
C HIS A 21 -3.82 6.44 2.71
N LYS A 22 -3.37 7.60 3.17
CA LYS A 22 -2.97 7.86 4.55
C LYS A 22 -4.03 8.68 5.27
N THR A 23 -4.48 8.17 6.41
CA THR A 23 -5.38 8.86 7.35
C THR A 23 -4.74 8.82 8.73
N GLY A 24 -4.21 9.96 9.20
CA GLY A 24 -3.39 9.99 10.41
C GLY A 24 -2.13 9.14 10.23
N ASN A 25 -1.90 8.15 11.11
CA ASN A 25 -0.76 7.22 11.03
C ASN A 25 -1.10 5.89 10.34
N ILE A 26 -2.28 5.76 9.74
CA ILE A 26 -2.70 4.53 9.07
C ILE A 26 -2.62 4.73 7.56
N VAL A 27 -1.97 3.79 6.88
CA VAL A 27 -1.91 3.73 5.42
C VAL A 27 -2.64 2.50 4.94
N THR A 28 -3.48 2.66 3.93
CA THR A 28 -3.99 1.58 3.10
C THR A 28 -3.29 1.62 1.76
N LEU A 29 -2.55 0.57 1.42
CA LEU A 29 -1.92 0.37 0.12
C LEU A 29 -2.78 -0.58 -0.70
N ILE A 30 -3.02 -0.21 -1.96
CA ILE A 30 -3.71 -1.01 -2.95
C ILE A 30 -2.74 -1.25 -4.12
N LEU A 31 -2.66 -2.51 -4.53
CA LEU A 31 -1.99 -2.94 -5.76
C LEU A 31 -3.07 -3.37 -6.75
N ASN A 32 -3.02 -2.83 -7.96
CA ASN A 32 -3.93 -3.12 -9.05
C ASN A 32 -3.15 -3.27 -10.35
N ALA A 33 -2.39 -4.36 -10.47
CA ALA A 33 -1.45 -4.62 -11.55
C ALA A 33 -0.43 -3.48 -11.77
N PRO A 34 0.47 -3.22 -10.80
CA PRO A 34 1.56 -2.28 -11.02
C PRO A 34 2.39 -2.69 -12.23
N VAL A 35 2.65 -1.73 -13.13
CA VAL A 35 3.48 -1.96 -14.34
C VAL A 35 4.96 -1.63 -14.10
N GLU A 36 5.27 -1.06 -12.94
CA GLU A 36 6.62 -0.68 -12.51
C GLU A 36 6.86 -1.14 -11.07
N THR A 37 8.13 -1.15 -10.65
CA THR A 37 8.49 -1.42 -9.26
C THR A 37 7.88 -0.37 -8.32
N VAL A 38 7.09 -0.82 -7.34
CA VAL A 38 6.46 0.06 -6.35
C VAL A 38 7.43 0.34 -5.21
N THR A 39 7.70 1.63 -4.97
CA THR A 39 8.48 2.10 -3.82
C THR A 39 7.72 3.22 -3.10
N LEU A 40 7.39 3.00 -1.83
CA LEU A 40 6.65 3.96 -1.03
C LEU A 40 7.56 5.11 -0.54
N PRO A 41 7.10 6.38 -0.60
CA PRO A 41 7.79 7.49 0.04
C PRO A 41 7.83 7.33 1.57
N THR A 42 8.82 7.95 2.23
CA THR A 42 9.06 7.81 3.68
C THR A 42 7.82 8.00 4.55
N GLY A 43 6.93 8.94 4.20
CA GLY A 43 5.69 9.18 4.95
C GLY A 43 4.63 8.08 4.86
N TYR A 44 4.79 7.11 3.95
CA TYR A 44 3.85 6.01 3.73
C TYR A 44 4.45 4.64 4.07
N ARG A 45 5.70 4.57 4.51
CA ARG A 45 6.36 3.29 4.82
C ARG A 45 5.85 2.73 6.16
N PRO A 46 5.68 1.41 6.28
CA PRO A 46 5.33 0.81 7.55
C PRO A 46 6.50 0.89 8.55
N ARG A 47 6.20 0.81 9.85
CA ARG A 47 7.23 0.75 10.91
C ARG A 47 8.07 -0.53 10.89
N THR A 48 7.48 -1.62 10.43
CA THR A 48 8.09 -2.95 10.34
C THR A 48 7.74 -3.57 8.99
N ASN A 49 8.48 -4.60 8.57
CA ASN A 49 8.16 -5.24 7.30
C ASN A 49 6.76 -5.85 7.35
N ILE A 50 5.94 -5.53 6.35
CA ILE A 50 4.56 -6.01 6.26
C ILE A 50 4.47 -7.12 5.23
N ASN A 51 3.82 -8.22 5.62
CA ASN A 51 3.42 -9.25 4.69
C ASN A 51 1.99 -8.94 4.20
N MET A 52 1.87 -8.77 2.90
CA MET A 52 0.63 -8.51 2.20
C MET A 52 0.21 -9.76 1.43
N SER A 53 -1.02 -10.22 1.63
CA SER A 53 -1.60 -11.24 0.75
C SER A 53 -1.91 -10.61 -0.60
N VAL A 54 -1.56 -11.31 -1.68
CA VAL A 54 -1.80 -10.84 -3.04
C VAL A 54 -2.35 -11.94 -3.92
N SER A 55 -3.08 -11.56 -4.96
CA SER A 55 -3.57 -12.44 -6.00
C SER A 55 -2.91 -12.10 -7.33
N GLY A 56 -2.61 -13.13 -8.10
CA GLY A 56 -2.11 -13.04 -9.47
C GLY A 56 -3.21 -13.34 -10.50
N VAL A 57 -2.84 -13.30 -11.78
CA VAL A 57 -3.71 -13.72 -12.88
C VAL A 57 -4.02 -15.21 -12.76
N GLY A 58 -5.24 -15.63 -13.14
CA GLY A 58 -5.62 -17.04 -13.16
C GLY A 58 -5.81 -17.66 -11.77
N SER A 59 -6.21 -16.86 -10.78
CA SER A 59 -6.48 -17.29 -9.38
C SER A 59 -5.24 -17.74 -8.61
N ALA A 60 -4.04 -17.45 -9.11
CA ALA A 60 -2.82 -17.65 -8.34
C ALA A 60 -2.85 -16.77 -7.08
N SER A 61 -2.41 -17.31 -5.94
CA SER A 61 -2.34 -16.59 -4.67
C SER A 61 -0.91 -16.58 -4.17
N GLY A 62 -0.48 -15.47 -3.59
CA GLY A 62 0.89 -15.27 -3.17
C GLY A 62 1.00 -14.22 -2.08
N ARG A 63 2.23 -13.76 -1.88
CA ARG A 63 2.56 -12.76 -0.86
C ARG A 63 3.42 -11.67 -1.47
N ALA A 64 3.30 -10.46 -0.95
CA ALA A 64 4.26 -9.39 -1.15
C ALA A 64 4.82 -8.93 0.19
N ILE A 65 6.09 -8.52 0.22
CA ILE A 65 6.70 -7.87 1.39
C ILE A 65 6.86 -6.40 1.12
N ILE A 66 6.40 -5.57 2.05
CA ILE A 66 6.70 -4.14 2.09
C ILE A 66 7.88 -3.96 3.05
N ASN A 67 9.01 -3.48 2.53
CA ASN A 67 10.19 -3.19 3.35
C ASN A 67 10.01 -1.85 4.08
N ALA A 68 10.15 -1.85 5.42
CA ALA A 68 9.99 -0.64 6.23
C ALA A 68 11.04 0.43 5.94
N ASN A 69 12.27 0.03 5.63
CA ASN A 69 13.39 0.95 5.47
C ASN A 69 13.40 1.58 4.08
N SER A 70 13.28 0.78 3.01
CA SER A 70 13.31 1.26 1.63
C SER A 70 11.94 1.67 1.09
N GLY A 71 10.85 1.14 1.63
CA GLY A 71 9.51 1.29 1.07
C GLY A 71 9.25 0.41 -0.16
N ALA A 72 10.21 -0.42 -0.56
CA ALA A 72 10.05 -1.31 -1.71
C ALA A 72 8.97 -2.37 -1.42
N VAL A 73 8.09 -2.59 -2.39
CA VAL A 73 7.08 -3.64 -2.38
C VAL A 73 7.53 -4.76 -3.30
N THR A 74 7.86 -5.92 -2.73
CA THR A 74 8.39 -7.07 -3.46
C THR A 74 7.37 -8.21 -3.46
N PRO A 75 6.68 -8.47 -4.58
CA PRO A 75 5.82 -9.64 -4.72
C PRO A 75 6.64 -10.93 -4.91
N PHE A 76 6.12 -12.03 -4.37
CA PHE A 76 6.63 -13.40 -4.51
C PHE A 76 5.63 -14.25 -5.29
N ILE A 77 5.16 -13.69 -6.39
CA ILE A 77 4.26 -14.31 -7.35
C ILE A 77 4.53 -13.65 -8.71
N ASP A 78 4.43 -14.44 -9.78
CA ASP A 78 4.66 -13.94 -11.13
C ASP A 78 3.43 -13.21 -11.69
N GLY A 79 3.69 -12.26 -12.59
CA GLY A 79 2.67 -11.53 -13.34
C GLY A 79 2.03 -10.35 -12.60
N ASN A 80 0.84 -9.95 -13.05
CA ASN A 80 0.12 -8.83 -12.45
C ASN A 80 -0.31 -9.16 -11.03
N VAL A 81 -0.05 -8.22 -10.10
CA VAL A 81 -0.31 -8.40 -8.68
C VAL A 81 -1.45 -7.50 -8.23
N TYR A 82 -2.40 -8.09 -7.51
CA TYR A 82 -3.57 -7.41 -6.94
C TYR A 82 -3.63 -7.64 -5.44
N GLY A 83 -3.98 -6.62 -4.68
CA GLY A 83 -4.24 -6.80 -3.24
C GLY A 83 -4.38 -5.49 -2.50
N THR A 84 -4.81 -5.59 -1.25
CA THR A 84 -4.94 -4.44 -0.35
C THR A 84 -4.36 -4.80 1.01
N VAL A 85 -3.64 -3.85 1.63
CA VAL A 85 -3.16 -3.99 3.00
C VAL A 85 -3.23 -2.66 3.74
N THR A 86 -3.57 -2.72 5.02
CA THR A 86 -3.61 -1.55 5.91
C THR A 86 -2.61 -1.75 7.04
N TYR A 87 -1.80 -0.72 7.32
CA TYR A 87 -0.75 -0.78 8.33
C TYR A 87 -0.46 0.59 8.96
N PRO A 88 0.13 0.61 10.17
CA PRO A 88 0.62 1.85 10.77
C PRO A 88 1.99 2.27 10.19
N THR A 89 2.16 3.58 10.01
CA THR A 89 3.44 4.25 9.71
C THR A 89 4.09 4.81 10.96
#